data_AF-A0A2T3NBD3-F1
#
_entry.id   AF-A0A2T3NBD3-F1
#
_cell.length_a   1.000
_cell.length_b   1.000
_cell.length_c   1.000
_cell.angle_alpha   90.00
_cell.angle_beta   90.00
_cell.angle_gamma   90.00
#
_symmetry.space_group_name_H-M   'P 1'
#
loop_
_entity.id
_entity.type
_entity.pdbx_description
1 polymer ?
#
loop_
_entity_poly.entity_id
_entity_poly.type
_entity_poly.pdbx_seq_one_letter_code
_entity_poly.pdbx_strand_id
1 'polypeptide(L)'
;MQELAKLEQHIKALLELEEYPEDFSEQLEQLVAARHEQVKTILEDRDNLSREAFEDVQQRTRDLKVLLEQNKARIRQKLLTAKQGKKSVSVYQMYQK
;
A
#
# COMPACT_ATOMS: atom_id res chain seq x y z
N MET A 1 18.88 -1.65 0.52
CA MET A 1 18.10 -1.69 1.78
C MET A 1 17.37 -0.39 2.12
N GLN A 2 17.97 0.79 1.95
CA GLN A 2 17.29 2.06 2.25
C GLN A 2 16.05 2.31 1.38
N GLU A 3 16.14 2.08 0.06
CA GLU A 3 14.99 2.24 -0.85
C GLU A 3 13.81 1.34 -0.50
N LEU A 4 14.08 0.09 -0.10
CA LEU A 4 13.06 -0.84 0.40
C LEU A 4 12.35 -0.28 1.64
N ALA A 5 13.09 0.35 2.56
CA ALA A 5 12.53 0.98 3.76
C ALA A 5 11.64 2.18 3.43
N LYS A 6 12.05 3.03 2.49
CA LYS A 6 11.24 4.17 2.04
C LYS A 6 9.91 3.72 1.43
N LEU A 7 9.94 2.72 0.56
CA LEU A 7 8.74 2.15 -0.06
C LEU A 7 7.79 1.60 1.00
N GLU A 8 8.30 0.86 1.99
CA GLU A 8 7.49 0.32 3.09
C GLU A 8 6.89 1.42 3.99
N GLN A 9 7.64 2.52 4.23
CA GLN A 9 7.12 3.68 4.96
C GLN A 9 6.02 4.39 4.17
N HIS A 10 6.18 4.57 2.86
CA HIS A 10 5.14 5.16 2.02
C HIS A 10 3.87 4.30 1.98
N ILE A 11 4.01 2.97 1.89
CA ILE A 11 2.85 2.07 1.99
C ILE A 11 2.16 2.24 3.35
N LYS A 12 2.90 2.26 4.47
CA LYS A 12 2.33 2.48 5.80
C LYS A 12 1.57 3.81 5.89
N ALA A 13 2.21 4.89 5.45
CA ALA A 13 1.60 6.23 5.48
C ALA A 13 0.30 6.28 4.66
N LEU A 14 0.30 5.69 3.46
CA LEU A 14 -0.87 5.62 2.59
C LEU A 14 -2.02 4.86 3.28
N LEU A 15 -1.74 3.73 3.94
CA LEU A 15 -2.74 2.93 4.65
C LEU A 15 -3.31 3.65 5.88
N GLU A 16 -2.50 4.47 6.54
CA GLU A 16 -2.86 5.19 7.77
C GLU A 16 -3.74 6.41 7.55
N LEU A 17 -3.75 6.97 6.33
CA LEU A 17 -4.55 8.13 5.94
C LEU A 17 -5.98 8.08 6.49
N GLU A 18 -6.44 9.22 6.98
CA GLU A 18 -7.80 9.38 7.52
C GLU A 18 -8.84 9.26 6.39
N GLU A 19 -8.59 9.89 5.25
CA GLU A 19 -9.39 9.79 4.04
C GLU A 19 -8.53 9.28 2.87
N TYR A 20 -9.12 8.40 2.06
CA TYR A 20 -8.42 7.83 0.92
C TYR A 20 -8.64 8.68 -0.33
N PRO A 21 -7.57 9.09 -1.03
CA PRO A 21 -7.71 9.82 -2.28
C PRO A 21 -8.35 8.94 -3.36
N GLU A 22 -8.81 9.55 -4.44
CA GLU A 22 -9.52 8.83 -5.51
C GLU A 22 -8.67 7.75 -6.18
N ASP A 23 -7.36 7.99 -6.24
CA ASP A 23 -6.33 7.14 -6.82
C ASP A 23 -5.65 6.23 -5.80
N PHE A 24 -6.16 6.14 -4.56
CA PHE A 24 -5.58 5.32 -3.48
C PHE A 24 -5.23 3.90 -3.93
N SER A 25 -6.15 3.24 -4.64
CA SER A 25 -5.94 1.86 -5.09
C SER A 25 -4.77 1.75 -6.07
N GLU A 26 -4.66 2.70 -6.99
CA GLU A 26 -3.59 2.75 -7.99
C GLU A 26 -2.25 3.08 -7.33
N GLN A 27 -2.22 4.05 -6.41
CA GLN A 27 -1.02 4.38 -5.63
C GLN A 27 -0.53 3.19 -4.80
N LEU A 28 -1.43 2.46 -4.14
CA LEU A 28 -1.07 1.30 -3.35
C LEU A 28 -0.51 0.17 -4.22
N GLU A 29 -1.11 -0.07 -5.39
CA GLU A 29 -0.62 -1.06 -6.36
C GLU A 29 0.78 -0.71 -6.87
N GLN A 30 1.00 0.55 -7.28
CA GLN A 30 2.29 1.03 -7.75
C GLN A 30 3.39 0.90 -6.68
N LEU A 31 3.09 1.25 -5.42
CA LEU A 31 4.05 1.14 -4.32
C LEU A 31 4.40 -0.33 -4.00
N VAL A 32 3.41 -1.22 -4.01
CA VAL A 32 3.63 -2.66 -3.76
C VAL A 32 4.43 -3.29 -4.91
N ALA A 33 4.13 -2.93 -6.16
CA ALA A 33 4.88 -3.37 -7.32
C ALA A 33 6.34 -2.88 -7.28
N ALA A 34 6.57 -1.59 -7.00
CA ALA A 34 7.91 -1.04 -6.86
C ALA A 34 8.70 -1.73 -5.73
N ARG A 35 8.04 -2.03 -4.61
CA ARG A 35 8.66 -2.81 -3.52
C ARG A 35 9.02 -4.22 -3.99
N HIS A 36 8.16 -4.88 -4.75
CA HIS A 36 8.42 -6.22 -5.26
C HIS A 36 9.65 -6.24 -6.16
N GLU A 37 9.76 -5.30 -7.10
CA GLU A 37 10.94 -5.16 -7.95
C GLU A 37 12.21 -4.90 -7.13
N GLN A 38 12.13 -4.01 -6.12
CA GLN A 38 13.28 -3.74 -5.25
C GLN A 38 13.73 -4.96 -4.46
N VAL A 39 12.78 -5.78 -3.97
CA VAL A 39 13.09 -7.06 -3.30
C VAL A 39 13.77 -8.01 -4.27
N LYS A 40 13.25 -8.13 -5.49
CA LYS A 40 13.83 -8.97 -6.54
C LYS A 40 15.27 -8.56 -6.84
N THR A 41 15.54 -7.27 -7.03
CA THR A 41 16.90 -6.74 -7.23
C THR A 41 17.84 -7.11 -6.08
N ILE A 42 17.39 -7.00 -4.83
CA ILE A 42 18.20 -7.36 -3.66
C ILE A 42 18.52 -8.85 -3.64
N LEU A 43 17.53 -9.71 -3.95
CA LEU A 43 17.69 -11.15 -3.93
C LEU A 43 18.51 -11.69 -5.13
N GLU A 44 18.53 -10.95 -6.25
CA GLU A 44 19.33 -11.27 -7.44
C GLU A 44 20.80 -10.85 -7.32
N ASP A 45 21.12 -9.91 -6.43
CA ASP A 45 22.48 -9.44 -6.15
C ASP A 45 23.28 -10.46 -5.33
N ARG A 46 23.70 -11.55 -5.98
CA ARG A 46 24.41 -12.68 -5.34
C ARG A 46 25.75 -12.30 -4.72
N ASP A 47 26.38 -11.25 -5.22
CA ASP A 47 27.71 -10.83 -4.78
C ASP A 47 27.63 -10.05 -3.45
N ASN A 48 26.50 -9.38 -3.19
CA ASN A 48 26.28 -8.59 -1.97
C ASN A 48 25.18 -9.15 -1.04
N LEU A 49 24.47 -10.22 -1.43
CA LEU A 49 23.42 -10.82 -0.63
C LEU A 49 24.01 -11.63 0.54
N SER A 50 24.12 -10.97 1.71
CA SER A 50 24.41 -11.65 2.96
C SER A 50 23.20 -12.44 3.46
N ARG A 51 23.46 -13.46 4.29
CA ARG A 51 22.40 -14.22 4.97
C ARG A 51 21.51 -13.30 5.83
N GLU A 52 22.10 -12.34 6.52
CA GLU A 52 21.36 -11.36 7.33
C GLU A 52 20.42 -10.50 6.48
N ALA A 53 20.88 -10.06 5.30
CA ALA A 53 20.05 -9.29 4.37
C ALA A 53 18.89 -10.14 3.81
N PHE A 54 19.13 -11.42 3.52
CA PHE A 54 18.08 -12.34 3.10
C PHE A 54 17.01 -12.55 4.19
N GLU A 55 17.43 -12.81 5.43
CA GLU A 55 16.53 -12.99 6.57
C GLU A 55 15.74 -11.71 6.85
N ASP A 56 16.36 -10.52 6.76
CA ASP A 56 15.67 -9.23 6.89
C ASP A 56 14.59 -9.03 5.82
N VAL A 57 14.92 -9.28 4.54
CA VAL A 57 13.95 -9.17 3.43
C VAL A 57 12.77 -10.14 3.63
N GLN A 58 13.04 -11.36 4.12
CA GLN A 58 11.99 -12.33 4.41
C GLN A 58 11.09 -11.85 5.55
N GLN A 59 11.67 -11.36 6.64
CA GLN A 59 10.90 -10.86 7.79
C GLN A 59 10.04 -9.66 7.40
N ARG A 60 10.62 -8.67 6.71
CA ARG A 60 9.91 -7.47 6.26
C ARG A 60 8.77 -7.78 5.30
N THR A 61 8.94 -8.81 4.47
CA THR A 61 7.87 -9.28 3.58
C THR A 61 6.72 -9.91 4.36
N ARG A 62 6.99 -10.64 5.44
CA ARG A 62 5.96 -11.14 6.36
C ARG A 62 5.25 -9.99 7.06
N ASP A 63 5.99 -9.02 7.57
CA ASP A 63 5.45 -7.86 8.29
C ASP A 63 4.52 -7.04 7.39
N LEU A 64 4.94 -6.80 6.14
CA LEU A 64 4.10 -6.09 5.17
C LEU A 64 2.81 -6.85 4.84
N LYS A 65 2.90 -8.17 4.67
CA LYS A 65 1.72 -9.00 4.44
C LYS A 65 0.74 -8.91 5.61
N VAL A 66 1.25 -8.98 6.84
CA VAL A 66 0.43 -8.82 8.06
C VAL A 66 -0.22 -7.44 8.09
N LEU A 67 0.54 -6.38 7.82
CA LEU A 67 0.04 -5.01 7.77
C LEU A 67 -1.11 -4.85 6.77
N LEU A 68 -0.96 -5.38 5.56
CA LEU A 68 -1.99 -5.32 4.52
C LEU A 68 -3.24 -6.11 4.91
N GLU A 69 -3.10 -7.30 5.49
CA GLU A 69 -4.25 -8.09 5.96
C GLU A 69 -4.97 -7.43 7.14
N GLN A 70 -4.24 -6.85 8.09
CA GLN A 70 -4.82 -6.08 9.20
C GLN A 70 -5.63 -4.88 8.72
N ASN A 71 -5.15 -4.19 7.68
CA ASN A 71 -5.83 -3.03 7.12
C ASN A 71 -6.91 -3.37 6.08
N LYS A 72 -6.97 -4.60 5.58
CA LYS A 72 -7.89 -5.03 4.51
C LYS A 72 -9.35 -4.70 4.78
N ALA A 73 -9.83 -4.98 5.99
CA ALA A 73 -11.20 -4.66 6.39
C ALA A 73 -11.45 -3.14 6.40
N ARG A 74 -10.53 -2.37 7.02
CA ARG A 74 -10.56 -0.90 7.07
C ARG A 74 -10.55 -0.30 5.66
N ILE A 75 -9.68 -0.80 4.78
CA ILE A 75 -9.55 -0.34 3.40
C ILE A 75 -10.88 -0.53 2.64
N ARG A 76 -11.45 -1.74 2.70
CA ARG A 76 -12.73 -2.04 2.05
C ARG A 76 -13.85 -1.14 2.54
N GLN A 77 -13.94 -0.93 3.85
CA GLN A 77 -14.96 -0.07 4.44
C GLN A 77 -14.81 1.38 3.97
N LYS A 78 -13.58 1.93 4.02
CA LYS A 78 -13.31 3.31 3.59
C LYS A 78 -13.59 3.52 2.10
N LEU A 79 -13.19 2.60 1.25
CA LEU A 79 -13.48 2.66 -0.19
C LEU A 79 -14.99 2.60 -0.48
N LEU A 80 -15.74 1.80 0.29
CA LEU A 80 -17.20 1.75 0.17
C LEU A 80 -17.85 3.06 0.61
N THR A 81 -17.43 3.62 1.75
CA THR A 81 -17.91 4.93 2.25
C THR A 81 -17.61 6.05 1.26
N ALA A 82 -16.39 6.11 0.71
CA ALA A 82 -16.02 7.09 -0.31
C ALA A 82 -16.91 6.97 -1.57
N LYS A 83 -17.19 5.75 -2.03
CA LYS A 83 -18.09 5.49 -3.17
C LYS A 83 -19.54 5.91 -2.87
N GLN A 84 -20.03 5.67 -1.65
CA GLN A 84 -21.36 6.07 -1.22
C GLN A 84 -21.49 7.59 -1.08
N GLY A 85 -20.47 8.26 -0.51
CA GLY A 85 -20.40 9.72 -0.40
C GLY A 85 -20.44 10.41 -1.76
N LYS A 86 -19.68 9.91 -2.76
CA LYS A 86 -19.78 10.43 -4.13
C LYS A 86 -21.18 10.28 -4.73
N LYS A 87 -21.84 9.14 -4.49
CA LYS A 87 -23.21 8.91 -4.97
C LYS A 87 -24.22 9.85 -4.29
N SER A 88 -24.13 10.06 -2.97
CA SER A 88 -25.05 10.96 -2.27
C SER A 88 -24.87 12.41 -2.71
N VAL A 89 -23.63 12.89 -2.90
CA VAL A 89 -23.36 14.24 -3.44
C VAL A 89 -23.90 14.38 -4.86
N SER A 90 -23.70 13.37 -5.73
CA SER A 90 -24.22 13.42 -7.10
C SER A 90 -25.75 13.48 -7.17
N VAL A 91 -26.45 12.80 -6.26
CA VAL A 91 -27.92 12.84 -6.18
C VAL A 91 -28.38 14.20 -5.68
N TYR A 92 -27.74 14.77 -4.64
CA TYR A 92 -28.06 16.10 -4.14
C TYR A 92 -27.87 17.20 -5.21
N GLN A 93 -26.80 17.14 -6.00
CA GLN A 93 -26.58 18.08 -7.11
C GLN A 93 -27.62 17.95 -8.23
N MET A 94 -28.18 16.75 -8.43
CA MET A 94 -29.22 16.50 -9.43
C MET A 94 -30.59 17.04 -9.01
N TYR A 95 -30.89 17.08 -7.71
CA TYR A 95 -32.13 17.67 -7.17
C TYR A 95 -32.07 19.20 -6.99
N GLN A 96 -30.87 19.80 -7.05
CA GLN A 96 -30.68 21.27 -6.98
C GLN A 96 -30.63 21.96 -8.35
N LYS A 97 -30.74 21.21 -9.45
CA LYS A 97 -30.95 21.75 -10.81
C LYS A 97 -32.43 21.72 -11.18
#